data_AF-A0A838VLD8-F1
#
_entry.id   AF-A0A838VLD8-F1
#
_cell.length_a   1.000
_cell.length_b   1.000
_cell.length_c   1.000
_cell.angle_alpha   90.00
_cell.angle_beta   90.00
_cell.angle_gamma   90.00
#
_symmetry.space_group_name_H-M   'P 1'
#
loop_
_entity.id
_entity.type
_entity.pdbx_description
1 polymer ?
#
loop_
_entity_poly.entity_id
_entity_poly.type
_entity_poly.pdbx_seq_one_letter_code
_entity_poly.pdbx_strand_id
1 'polypeptide(L)'
;MPRTILSVMKGSKKLVPFVQGRFHMGGTGVLEFCGIEHNLQLVISRRNPLLRPNPAEDPSDGDWSFTVVRRNDPQPGSPKGSNYVYLAPGPRGSDNRRTLLHFSAETLKFRPEKNEAYARDAAWGTLFKLYEYELRLKSNILLDDGLMRRVRLMLPEPALPIRWHECRAFRGHTGSFDTTMKGVIPTLDDDRRDPKRDNVEWFDKFSLDVDGESFEGRIYLFKTAKAAEVYRRDEGIVFTLNGQMQASLSKDFFRRQSVKQDYLWNTLLVFVDCTEISVRAREMLFMPSRDRLRDRGFRRSLEEALEDKLKNHPKLKEIASARRDRERAEAPQMTESFKRFLEEMLKRHPQLAGLLGPGLQIKNPHKPLAVVANDDPLTLHRFPSYFRFKNVEDGALYSREAHLNSQVRLTLETDAEDEYFSRDEEPGSFKLRMLEG
;
A
#
# COMPACT_ATOMS: atom_id res chain seq x y z
N MET A 1 -2.49 -20.78 -29.67
CA MET A 1 -1.25 -20.05 -29.25
C MET A 1 0.01 -20.93 -29.36
N PRO A 2 0.34 -21.45 -30.55
CA PRO A 2 1.36 -22.51 -30.70
C PRO A 2 2.81 -22.07 -30.44
N ARG A 3 3.11 -20.76 -30.53
CA ARG A 3 4.51 -20.29 -30.54
C ARG A 3 5.11 -20.08 -29.15
N THR A 4 4.57 -19.16 -28.34
CA THR A 4 4.97 -19.01 -26.94
C THR A 4 3.99 -18.15 -26.14
N ILE A 5 3.65 -18.59 -24.93
CA ILE A 5 2.99 -17.78 -23.90
C ILE A 5 4.00 -16.94 -23.08
N LEU A 6 5.27 -17.35 -23.09
CA LEU A 6 6.31 -16.79 -22.22
C LEU A 6 6.88 -15.46 -22.74
N SER A 7 6.40 -14.96 -23.89
CA SER A 7 6.80 -13.71 -24.54
C SER A 7 8.33 -13.48 -24.56
N VAL A 8 9.11 -14.55 -24.64
CA VAL A 8 10.58 -14.47 -24.46
C VAL A 8 11.22 -13.66 -25.60
N MET A 9 10.54 -13.52 -26.74
CA MET A 9 11.13 -12.96 -27.96
C MET A 9 10.24 -12.00 -28.78
N LYS A 10 8.98 -11.73 -28.37
CA LYS A 10 8.06 -10.84 -29.12
C LYS A 10 8.13 -9.39 -28.60
N GLY A 11 8.64 -8.50 -29.46
CA GLY A 11 8.38 -7.04 -29.54
C GLY A 11 8.48 -6.16 -28.28
N SER A 12 7.60 -6.35 -27.31
CA SER A 12 7.20 -5.33 -26.32
C SER A 12 8.33 -4.84 -25.41
N LYS A 13 9.41 -5.62 -25.26
CA LYS A 13 10.55 -5.30 -24.37
C LYS A 13 11.90 -5.21 -25.09
N LYS A 14 11.94 -5.42 -26.40
CA LYS A 14 13.19 -5.36 -27.20
C LYS A 14 13.69 -3.93 -27.42
N LEU A 15 12.79 -2.96 -27.42
CA LEU A 15 13.11 -1.54 -27.71
C LEU A 15 13.57 -0.74 -26.48
N VAL A 16 13.51 -1.31 -25.27
CA VAL A 16 13.86 -0.60 -24.03
C VAL A 16 15.14 -1.20 -23.44
N PRO A 17 16.29 -0.50 -23.53
CA PRO A 17 17.59 -1.13 -23.31
C PRO A 17 17.87 -1.57 -21.86
N PHE A 18 17.12 -1.08 -20.87
CA PHE A 18 17.47 -1.18 -19.44
C PHE A 18 16.36 -1.75 -18.54
N VAL A 19 15.27 -2.32 -19.08
CA VAL A 19 14.21 -2.89 -18.22
C VAL A 19 14.66 -4.22 -17.61
N GLN A 20 14.40 -4.43 -16.32
CA GLN A 20 14.54 -5.75 -15.68
C GLN A 20 13.73 -6.83 -16.41
N GLY A 21 12.64 -6.44 -17.09
CA GLY A 21 11.87 -7.31 -17.97
C GLY A 21 12.65 -7.86 -19.18
N ARG A 22 13.80 -7.26 -19.55
CA ARG A 22 14.75 -7.76 -20.56
C ARG A 22 15.52 -8.99 -20.04
N PHE A 23 15.65 -9.13 -18.73
CA PHE A 23 16.23 -10.31 -18.06
C PHE A 23 15.17 -11.33 -17.62
N HIS A 24 13.92 -11.18 -18.08
CA HIS A 24 12.80 -12.11 -17.81
C HIS A 24 12.41 -12.30 -16.32
N MET A 25 12.95 -11.50 -15.41
CA MET A 25 12.73 -11.61 -13.96
C MET A 25 11.27 -11.47 -13.50
N GLY A 26 10.37 -10.92 -14.32
CA GLY A 26 8.96 -10.75 -13.97
C GLY A 26 8.15 -12.05 -13.86
N GLY A 27 8.69 -13.18 -14.30
CA GLY A 27 8.06 -14.50 -14.16
C GLY A 27 9.03 -15.62 -13.84
N THR A 28 10.32 -15.48 -14.18
CA THR A 28 11.35 -16.48 -13.82
C THR A 28 12.05 -16.17 -12.50
N GLY A 29 11.89 -14.96 -11.94
CA GLY A 29 12.41 -14.63 -10.61
C GLY A 29 11.84 -15.56 -9.54
N VAL A 30 10.58 -15.95 -9.67
CA VAL A 30 9.93 -16.88 -8.72
C VAL A 30 10.56 -18.27 -8.69
N LEU A 31 11.29 -18.68 -9.74
CA LEU A 31 11.88 -20.01 -9.85
C LEU A 31 13.01 -20.23 -8.84
N GLU A 32 13.66 -19.17 -8.36
CA GLU A 32 14.65 -19.28 -7.29
C GLU A 32 14.04 -19.75 -5.96
N PHE A 33 12.72 -19.58 -5.81
CA PHE A 33 11.95 -20.05 -4.66
C PHE A 33 11.21 -21.37 -4.96
N CYS A 34 11.27 -21.90 -6.18
CA CYS A 34 10.79 -23.25 -6.49
C CYS A 34 11.88 -24.28 -6.12
N GLY A 35 11.49 -25.52 -5.83
CA GLY A 35 12.33 -26.58 -5.24
C GLY A 35 13.83 -26.51 -5.52
N ILE A 36 14.64 -26.69 -4.47
CA ILE A 36 16.10 -26.42 -4.43
C ILE A 36 16.85 -27.09 -5.60
N GLU A 37 16.45 -28.30 -5.98
CA GLU A 37 17.15 -29.09 -6.98
C GLU A 37 16.73 -28.78 -8.43
N HIS A 38 15.47 -28.37 -8.65
CA HIS A 38 14.89 -28.39 -10.01
C HIS A 38 14.30 -27.04 -10.47
N ASN A 39 13.95 -26.15 -9.55
CA ASN A 39 13.42 -24.81 -9.83
C ASN A 39 12.38 -24.81 -10.98
N LEU A 40 11.29 -25.58 -10.84
CA LEU A 40 10.32 -25.84 -11.91
C LEU A 40 9.03 -25.01 -11.81
N GLN A 41 8.55 -24.57 -12.96
CA GLN A 41 7.22 -23.99 -13.15
C GLN A 41 6.52 -24.62 -14.35
N LEU A 42 5.25 -24.97 -14.20
CA LEU A 42 4.37 -25.34 -15.31
C LEU A 42 3.49 -24.14 -15.67
N VAL A 43 3.40 -23.87 -16.98
CA VAL A 43 2.48 -22.88 -17.55
C VAL A 43 1.58 -23.59 -18.53
N ILE A 44 0.27 -23.50 -18.34
CA ILE A 44 -0.76 -24.00 -19.25
C ILE A 44 -1.66 -22.84 -19.65
N SER A 45 -2.04 -22.72 -20.92
CA SER A 45 -2.94 -21.67 -21.34
C SER A 45 -3.73 -21.99 -22.60
N ARG A 46 -4.95 -21.45 -22.63
CA ARG A 46 -5.80 -21.39 -23.82
C ARG A 46 -6.39 -20.00 -23.91
N ARG A 47 -6.30 -19.39 -25.10
CA ARG A 47 -6.84 -18.06 -25.37
C ARG A 47 -8.38 -18.12 -25.32
N ASN A 48 -9.00 -17.07 -24.80
CA ASN A 48 -10.45 -16.92 -24.90
C ASN A 48 -10.87 -17.01 -26.39
N PRO A 49 -11.81 -17.89 -26.77
CA PRO A 49 -12.26 -18.04 -28.14
C PRO A 49 -12.72 -16.74 -28.82
N LEU A 50 -13.25 -15.77 -28.05
CA LEU A 50 -13.69 -14.46 -28.54
C LEU A 50 -12.53 -13.53 -28.94
N LEU A 51 -11.31 -13.81 -28.47
CA LEU A 51 -10.11 -13.04 -28.76
C LEU A 51 -9.23 -13.70 -29.83
N ARG A 52 -9.76 -14.72 -30.51
CA ARG A 52 -9.03 -15.41 -31.58
C ARG A 52 -9.04 -14.57 -32.86
N PRO A 53 -7.93 -14.57 -33.62
CA PRO A 53 -7.92 -14.02 -34.97
C PRO A 53 -9.00 -14.70 -35.81
N ASN A 54 -9.67 -13.91 -36.65
CA ASN A 54 -10.60 -14.40 -37.67
C ASN A 54 -10.14 -13.85 -39.03
N PRO A 55 -9.62 -14.69 -39.95
CA PRO A 55 -9.51 -16.15 -39.85
C PRO A 55 -8.42 -16.60 -38.84
N ALA A 56 -8.50 -17.86 -38.40
CA ALA A 56 -7.49 -18.44 -37.51
C ALA A 56 -6.12 -18.49 -38.20
N GLU A 57 -5.05 -18.16 -37.47
CA GLU A 57 -3.69 -18.14 -38.02
C GLU A 57 -3.05 -19.54 -38.02
N ASP A 58 -3.48 -20.41 -37.10
CA ASP A 58 -2.97 -21.78 -36.95
C ASP A 58 -4.10 -22.76 -36.55
N PRO A 59 -4.15 -23.99 -37.10
CA PRO A 59 -5.13 -25.01 -36.69
C PRO A 59 -5.17 -25.29 -35.18
N SER A 60 -4.04 -25.13 -34.49
CA SER A 60 -3.91 -25.33 -33.04
C SER A 60 -4.29 -24.10 -32.21
N ASP A 61 -4.84 -23.03 -32.80
CA ASP A 61 -5.23 -21.84 -32.06
C ASP A 61 -6.39 -22.06 -31.08
N GLY A 62 -7.15 -23.14 -31.29
CA GLY A 62 -8.18 -23.61 -30.36
C GLY A 62 -7.67 -24.46 -29.20
N ASP A 63 -6.40 -24.87 -29.20
CA ASP A 63 -5.88 -25.85 -28.24
C ASP A 63 -5.38 -25.22 -26.93
N TRP A 64 -5.28 -26.07 -25.90
CA TRP A 64 -4.46 -25.77 -24.73
C TRP A 64 -2.99 -25.96 -25.08
N SER A 65 -2.17 -24.96 -24.79
CA SER A 65 -0.72 -25.04 -24.93
C SER A 65 -0.07 -25.05 -23.55
N PHE A 66 1.00 -25.82 -23.38
CA PHE A 66 1.73 -25.86 -22.12
C PHE A 66 3.25 -25.99 -22.30
N THR A 67 3.97 -25.60 -21.24
CA THR A 67 5.42 -25.70 -21.16
C THR A 67 5.85 -25.80 -19.70
N VAL A 68 6.99 -26.46 -19.47
CA VAL A 68 7.70 -26.41 -18.20
C VAL A 68 8.88 -25.46 -18.34
N VAL A 69 9.05 -24.55 -17.40
CA VAL A 69 10.18 -23.63 -17.30
C VAL A 69 11.07 -24.11 -16.16
N ARG A 70 12.38 -24.10 -16.37
CA ARG A 70 13.37 -24.43 -15.34
C ARG A 70 14.51 -23.43 -15.34
N ARG A 71 15.10 -23.23 -14.16
CA ARG A 71 16.40 -22.57 -14.00
C ARG A 71 17.49 -23.63 -14.07
N ASN A 72 18.55 -23.40 -14.84
CA ASN A 72 19.76 -24.21 -14.78
C ASN A 72 20.85 -23.41 -14.08
N ASP A 73 21.56 -24.07 -13.18
CA ASP A 73 22.76 -23.51 -12.57
C ASP A 73 23.91 -23.38 -13.59
N PRO A 74 24.83 -22.42 -13.36
CA PRO A 74 26.00 -22.26 -14.21
C PRO A 74 26.83 -23.55 -14.19
N GLN A 75 27.10 -24.08 -15.38
CA GLN A 75 27.97 -25.24 -15.58
C GLN A 75 29.42 -24.79 -15.85
N PRO A 76 30.44 -25.60 -15.53
CA PRO A 76 31.83 -25.30 -15.90
C PRO A 76 31.94 -25.04 -17.41
N GLY A 77 32.40 -23.85 -17.80
CA GLY A 77 32.53 -23.43 -19.22
C GLY A 77 31.32 -22.70 -19.83
N SER A 78 30.25 -22.48 -19.07
CA SER A 78 29.04 -21.72 -19.48
C SER A 78 29.17 -20.22 -19.16
N PRO A 79 28.32 -19.31 -19.71
CA PRO A 79 28.32 -17.90 -19.33
C PRO A 79 28.16 -17.72 -17.80
N LYS A 80 28.65 -16.61 -17.27
CA LYS A 80 28.82 -16.32 -15.82
C LYS A 80 27.56 -16.34 -14.93
N GLY A 81 26.41 -16.86 -15.38
CA GLY A 81 25.17 -16.89 -14.60
C GLY A 81 24.21 -18.00 -14.98
N SER A 82 23.23 -18.24 -14.10
CA SER A 82 22.12 -19.16 -14.34
C SER A 82 21.35 -18.78 -15.60
N ASN A 83 20.90 -19.79 -16.36
CA ASN A 83 20.02 -19.56 -17.50
C ASN A 83 18.63 -20.16 -17.22
N TYR A 84 17.62 -19.62 -17.90
CA TYR A 84 16.26 -20.09 -17.80
C TYR A 84 15.85 -20.69 -19.14
N VAL A 85 15.36 -21.92 -19.12
CA VAL A 85 14.95 -22.65 -20.33
C VAL A 85 13.52 -23.13 -20.19
N TYR A 86 12.85 -23.33 -21.31
CA TYR A 86 11.49 -23.84 -21.36
C TYR A 86 11.38 -25.03 -22.32
N LEU A 87 10.47 -25.95 -22.03
CA LEU A 87 10.24 -27.17 -22.79
C LEU A 87 9.41 -26.88 -24.05
N ALA A 88 10.05 -27.02 -25.21
CA ALA A 88 9.41 -26.86 -26.53
C ALA A 88 9.87 -27.97 -27.50
N PRO A 89 9.42 -29.22 -27.34
CA PRO A 89 9.79 -30.32 -28.22
C PRO A 89 8.91 -30.42 -29.48
N GLY A 90 7.89 -29.56 -29.62
CA GLY A 90 6.92 -29.61 -30.71
C GLY A 90 7.57 -29.44 -32.11
N PRO A 91 6.78 -29.66 -33.18
CA PRO A 91 7.25 -29.49 -34.55
C PRO A 91 7.82 -28.08 -34.78
N ARG A 92 8.68 -27.93 -35.79
CA ARG A 92 9.18 -26.61 -36.13
C ARG A 92 8.06 -25.79 -36.79
N GLY A 93 7.82 -24.59 -36.27
CA GLY A 93 6.93 -23.62 -36.89
C GLY A 93 7.56 -22.97 -38.12
N SER A 94 6.81 -22.06 -38.76
CA SER A 94 7.26 -21.34 -39.96
C SER A 94 8.50 -20.46 -39.76
N ASP A 95 8.86 -20.13 -38.52
CA ASP A 95 10.08 -19.40 -38.16
C ASP A 95 11.27 -20.33 -37.83
N ASN A 96 11.15 -21.62 -38.19
CA ASN A 96 12.13 -22.67 -37.93
C ASN A 96 12.42 -22.92 -36.43
N ARG A 97 11.57 -22.44 -35.51
CA ARG A 97 11.68 -22.72 -34.07
C ARG A 97 10.74 -23.84 -33.66
N ARG A 98 11.13 -24.65 -32.67
CA ARG A 98 10.23 -25.65 -32.10
C ARG A 98 9.05 -24.98 -31.39
N THR A 99 7.86 -25.55 -31.56
CA THR A 99 6.63 -25.09 -30.91
C THR A 99 6.48 -25.68 -29.51
N LEU A 100 5.55 -25.10 -28.74
CA LEU A 100 5.17 -25.65 -27.44
C LEU A 100 4.37 -26.95 -27.61
N LEU A 101 4.29 -27.72 -26.53
CA LEU A 101 3.34 -28.83 -26.47
C LEU A 101 1.91 -28.26 -26.42
N HIS A 102 1.00 -28.94 -27.10
CA HIS A 102 -0.42 -28.59 -27.09
C HIS A 102 -1.29 -29.84 -27.16
N PHE A 103 -2.53 -29.70 -26.72
CA PHE A 103 -3.54 -30.75 -26.79
C PHE A 103 -4.93 -30.11 -26.92
N SER A 104 -5.83 -30.82 -27.60
CA SER A 104 -7.23 -30.42 -27.71
C SER A 104 -8.01 -30.91 -26.49
N ALA A 105 -8.73 -30.00 -25.84
CA ALA A 105 -9.70 -30.28 -24.80
C ALA A 105 -10.69 -29.12 -24.69
N GLU A 106 -11.98 -29.41 -24.46
CA GLU A 106 -12.99 -28.39 -24.29
C GLU A 106 -12.79 -27.59 -23.00
N THR A 107 -12.47 -28.27 -21.91
CA THR A 107 -12.20 -27.67 -20.60
C THR A 107 -10.96 -28.26 -19.95
N LEU A 108 -10.41 -27.54 -18.98
CA LEU A 108 -9.40 -28.03 -18.07
C LEU A 108 -9.82 -27.74 -16.63
N LYS A 109 -9.69 -28.75 -15.76
CA LYS A 109 -10.04 -28.65 -14.33
C LYS A 109 -8.88 -28.07 -13.54
N PHE A 110 -8.79 -26.75 -13.47
CA PHE A 110 -7.73 -26.05 -12.70
C PHE A 110 -8.21 -24.89 -11.84
N ARG A 111 -9.51 -24.58 -11.85
CA ARG A 111 -10.04 -23.56 -10.95
C ARG A 111 -10.29 -24.20 -9.57
N PRO A 112 -9.77 -23.63 -8.49
CA PRO A 112 -10.01 -24.15 -7.15
C PRO A 112 -11.44 -23.87 -6.69
N GLU A 113 -11.89 -24.68 -5.73
CA GLU A 113 -13.11 -24.46 -4.97
C GLU A 113 -12.82 -24.80 -3.51
N LYS A 114 -12.95 -23.81 -2.61
CA LYS A 114 -12.53 -23.95 -1.21
C LYS A 114 -11.11 -24.54 -1.12
N ASN A 115 -10.96 -25.67 -0.43
CA ASN A 115 -9.70 -26.38 -0.21
C ASN A 115 -9.35 -27.40 -1.31
N GLU A 116 -10.13 -27.49 -2.38
CA GLU A 116 -9.84 -28.37 -3.51
C GLU A 116 -9.20 -27.57 -4.65
N ALA A 117 -7.93 -27.86 -4.96
CA ALA A 117 -7.14 -27.09 -5.92
C ALA A 117 -7.63 -27.24 -7.38
N TYR A 118 -8.19 -28.40 -7.74
CA TYR A 118 -8.58 -28.76 -9.10
C TYR A 118 -10.06 -29.21 -9.14
N ALA A 119 -10.97 -28.32 -8.75
CA ALA A 119 -12.38 -28.63 -8.56
C ALA A 119 -13.27 -28.20 -9.73
N ARG A 120 -12.98 -27.06 -10.34
CA ARG A 120 -13.84 -26.43 -11.35
C ARG A 120 -13.19 -26.40 -12.72
N ASP A 121 -14.00 -26.68 -13.73
CA ASP A 121 -13.63 -26.57 -15.13
C ASP A 121 -13.46 -25.12 -15.58
N ALA A 122 -12.54 -24.89 -16.51
CA ALA A 122 -12.43 -23.67 -17.28
C ALA A 122 -12.29 -23.99 -18.76
N ALA A 123 -13.08 -23.34 -19.60
CA ALA A 123 -13.00 -23.50 -21.06
C ALA A 123 -11.78 -22.79 -21.66
N TRP A 124 -11.25 -21.77 -20.98
CA TRP A 124 -10.07 -21.00 -21.38
C TRP A 124 -9.44 -20.36 -20.14
N GLY A 125 -8.21 -19.85 -20.26
CA GLY A 125 -7.50 -19.20 -19.17
C GLY A 125 -6.03 -19.60 -19.13
N THR A 126 -5.34 -19.19 -18.06
CA THR A 126 -3.93 -19.53 -17.85
C THR A 126 -3.73 -20.05 -16.43
N LEU A 127 -3.02 -21.17 -16.30
CA LEU A 127 -2.56 -21.73 -15.04
C LEU A 127 -1.04 -21.55 -14.94
N PHE A 128 -0.60 -20.98 -13.82
CA PHE A 128 0.80 -21.01 -13.39
C PHE A 128 0.90 -21.92 -12.17
N LYS A 129 1.69 -22.98 -12.26
CA LYS A 129 1.97 -23.89 -11.14
C LYS A 129 3.44 -23.83 -10.79
N LEU A 130 3.72 -23.39 -9.58
CA LEU A 130 5.06 -23.31 -9.00
C LEU A 130 5.30 -24.58 -8.18
N TYR A 131 6.28 -25.39 -8.55
CA TYR A 131 6.56 -26.63 -7.85
C TYR A 131 7.43 -26.38 -6.62
N GLU A 132 7.06 -27.02 -5.51
CA GLU A 132 7.81 -26.97 -4.24
C GLU A 132 8.17 -25.55 -3.82
N TYR A 133 7.24 -24.61 -4.00
CA TYR A 133 7.49 -23.20 -3.73
C TYR A 133 7.75 -22.98 -2.24
N GLU A 134 8.91 -22.43 -1.91
CA GLU A 134 9.34 -22.17 -0.56
C GLU A 134 8.60 -20.95 0.02
N LEU A 135 7.47 -21.22 0.66
CA LEU A 135 6.78 -20.22 1.48
C LEU A 135 7.40 -20.16 2.87
N ARG A 136 7.95 -19.02 3.26
CA ARG A 136 8.35 -18.75 4.66
C ARG A 136 7.15 -18.70 5.60
N LEU A 137 6.01 -18.19 5.12
CA LEU A 137 4.76 -18.14 5.88
C LEU A 137 4.05 -19.50 5.78
N LYS A 138 4.08 -20.25 6.88
CA LYS A 138 3.56 -21.62 6.94
C LYS A 138 2.12 -21.71 7.47
N SER A 139 1.54 -20.63 7.98
CA SER A 139 0.13 -20.61 8.41
C SER A 139 -0.83 -20.69 7.21
N ASN A 140 -2.12 -20.87 7.50
CA ASN A 140 -3.18 -20.76 6.51
C ASN A 140 -3.09 -19.36 5.85
N ILE A 141 -3.08 -19.31 4.52
CA ILE A 141 -2.81 -18.09 3.76
C ILE A 141 -3.81 -16.96 4.03
N LEU A 142 -5.00 -17.27 4.56
CA LEU A 142 -6.08 -16.34 4.84
C LEU A 142 -6.03 -15.75 6.26
N LEU A 143 -5.24 -16.32 7.17
CA LEU A 143 -5.11 -15.84 8.53
C LEU A 143 -4.27 -14.57 8.64
N ASP A 144 -4.25 -13.99 9.84
CA ASP A 144 -3.59 -12.71 10.15
C ASP A 144 -2.08 -12.69 9.89
N ASP A 145 -1.40 -13.81 10.05
CA ASP A 145 0.02 -13.99 9.74
C ASP A 145 0.25 -14.62 8.35
N GLY A 146 -0.83 -14.90 7.61
CA GLY A 146 -0.84 -15.59 6.33
C GLY A 146 -0.36 -14.75 5.14
N LEU A 147 -0.14 -15.44 4.03
CA LEU A 147 0.39 -14.86 2.79
C LEU A 147 -0.52 -13.76 2.21
N MET A 148 -1.84 -13.94 2.24
CA MET A 148 -2.78 -13.01 1.64
C MET A 148 -2.61 -11.59 2.20
N ARG A 149 -2.40 -11.46 3.51
CA ARG A 149 -2.25 -10.15 4.17
C ARG A 149 -0.98 -9.43 3.74
N ARG A 150 0.12 -10.15 3.51
CA ARG A 150 1.35 -9.56 2.96
C ARG A 150 1.15 -9.13 1.51
N VAL A 151 0.49 -9.95 0.69
CA VAL A 151 0.21 -9.59 -0.70
C VAL A 151 -0.78 -8.43 -0.81
N ARG A 152 -1.75 -8.34 0.11
CA ARG A 152 -2.70 -7.22 0.18
C ARG A 152 -2.02 -5.86 0.37
N LEU A 153 -0.92 -5.80 1.11
CA LEU A 153 -0.12 -4.58 1.25
C LEU A 153 0.75 -4.29 0.02
N MET A 154 1.22 -5.35 -0.67
CA MET A 154 2.01 -5.22 -1.90
C MET A 154 1.15 -4.83 -3.12
N LEU A 155 -0.15 -5.12 -3.06
CA LEU A 155 -1.16 -4.72 -4.04
C LEU A 155 -2.24 -3.88 -3.34
N PRO A 156 -1.95 -2.62 -2.95
CA PRO A 156 -2.92 -1.80 -2.25
C PRO A 156 -4.25 -1.62 -2.98
N GLU A 157 -4.21 -1.49 -4.31
CA GLU A 157 -5.38 -1.27 -5.18
C GLU A 157 -5.24 -2.12 -6.45
N PRO A 158 -5.45 -3.45 -6.36
CA PRO A 158 -5.37 -4.31 -7.52
C PRO A 158 -6.49 -3.95 -8.52
N ALA A 159 -6.16 -3.94 -9.81
CA ALA A 159 -7.12 -3.60 -10.88
C ALA A 159 -8.37 -4.51 -10.89
N LEU A 160 -8.23 -5.75 -10.41
CA LEU A 160 -9.34 -6.69 -10.22
C LEU A 160 -9.20 -7.39 -8.87
N PRO A 161 -10.32 -7.70 -8.19
CA PRO A 161 -10.28 -8.53 -7.00
C PRO A 161 -9.70 -9.91 -7.29
N ILE A 162 -8.92 -10.44 -6.35
CA ILE A 162 -8.24 -11.72 -6.46
C ILE A 162 -8.91 -12.73 -5.52
N ARG A 163 -9.37 -13.86 -6.05
CA ARG A 163 -9.88 -14.96 -5.22
C ARG A 163 -8.72 -15.81 -4.72
N TRP A 164 -8.62 -15.95 -3.40
CA TRP A 164 -7.62 -16.76 -2.70
C TRP A 164 -8.25 -18.06 -2.23
N HIS A 165 -7.49 -19.15 -2.33
CA HIS A 165 -7.90 -20.49 -1.89
C HIS A 165 -6.76 -21.15 -1.09
N GLU A 166 -7.04 -21.56 0.13
CA GLU A 166 -6.17 -22.42 0.94
C GLU A 166 -6.49 -23.88 0.66
N CYS A 167 -5.72 -24.50 -0.24
CA CYS A 167 -5.92 -25.90 -0.62
C CYS A 167 -5.01 -26.88 0.14
N ARG A 168 -4.18 -26.41 1.08
CA ARG A 168 -3.39 -27.30 1.95
C ARG A 168 -4.30 -27.83 3.07
N ALA A 169 -3.91 -28.96 3.66
CA ALA A 169 -4.69 -29.67 4.68
C ALA A 169 -4.72 -28.97 6.06
N PHE A 170 -5.20 -27.73 6.12
CA PHE A 170 -5.47 -27.03 7.37
C PHE A 170 -6.85 -27.38 7.92
N ARG A 171 -6.99 -27.32 9.25
CA ARG A 171 -8.29 -27.40 9.91
C ARG A 171 -9.01 -26.05 9.76
N GLY A 172 -10.32 -26.08 9.56
CA GLY A 172 -11.15 -24.89 9.41
C GLY A 172 -12.61 -25.23 9.12
N HIS A 173 -13.49 -24.25 9.27
CA HIS A 173 -14.87 -24.35 8.81
C HIS A 173 -14.97 -23.93 7.34
N THR A 174 -16.15 -24.04 6.73
CA THR A 174 -16.36 -23.78 5.29
C THR A 174 -15.84 -22.42 4.81
N GLY A 175 -15.85 -21.38 5.67
CA GLY A 175 -15.38 -20.03 5.34
C GLY A 175 -13.88 -19.79 5.58
N SER A 176 -13.13 -20.81 6.03
CA SER A 176 -11.70 -20.70 6.33
C SER A 176 -10.79 -21.02 5.14
N PHE A 177 -11.36 -21.37 3.99
CA PHE A 177 -10.62 -21.93 2.86
C PHE A 177 -10.58 -21.04 1.64
N ASP A 178 -11.44 -20.04 1.52
CA ASP A 178 -11.39 -19.11 0.41
C ASP A 178 -11.98 -17.73 0.74
N THR A 179 -11.42 -16.70 0.12
CA THR A 179 -11.90 -15.32 0.25
C THR A 179 -11.47 -14.48 -0.95
N THR A 180 -12.11 -13.32 -1.12
CA THR A 180 -11.77 -12.37 -2.18
C THR A 180 -11.00 -11.20 -1.59
N MET A 181 -9.79 -10.96 -2.09
CA MET A 181 -8.95 -9.83 -1.72
C MET A 181 -9.08 -8.71 -2.75
N LYS A 182 -9.52 -7.54 -2.31
CA LYS A 182 -9.74 -6.34 -3.15
C LYS A 182 -8.68 -5.23 -2.99
N GLY A 183 -7.63 -5.47 -2.20
CA GLY A 183 -6.58 -4.50 -1.87
C GLY A 183 -6.67 -3.95 -0.45
N VAL A 184 -5.60 -3.34 0.07
CA VAL A 184 -5.59 -2.78 1.44
C VAL A 184 -6.37 -1.46 1.53
N ILE A 185 -6.28 -0.58 0.53
CA ILE A 185 -6.94 0.73 0.54
C ILE A 185 -8.47 0.58 0.50
N PRO A 186 -9.05 -0.20 -0.44
CA PRO A 186 -10.49 -0.45 -0.42
C PRO A 186 -10.97 -1.18 0.84
N THR A 187 -10.09 -1.93 1.52
CA THR A 187 -10.44 -2.56 2.81
C THR A 187 -10.52 -1.51 3.92
N LEU A 188 -9.55 -0.59 3.97
CA LEU A 188 -9.54 0.50 4.95
C LEU A 188 -10.73 1.44 4.76
N ASP A 189 -11.12 1.70 3.51
CA ASP A 189 -12.26 2.54 3.19
C ASP A 189 -13.60 1.89 3.60
N ASP A 190 -13.75 0.57 3.41
CA ASP A 190 -14.90 -0.18 3.95
C ASP A 190 -14.93 -0.12 5.47
N ASP A 191 -13.79 -0.38 6.12
CA ASP A 191 -13.72 -0.45 7.58
C ASP A 191 -14.04 0.92 8.20
N ARG A 192 -13.63 2.02 7.55
CA ARG A 192 -14.03 3.37 7.96
C ARG A 192 -15.54 3.63 7.83
N ARG A 193 -16.21 3.01 6.85
CA ARG A 193 -17.65 3.19 6.58
C ARG A 193 -18.54 2.25 7.38
N ASP A 194 -17.98 1.16 7.94
CA ASP A 194 -18.71 0.18 8.73
C ASP A 194 -18.56 0.47 10.24
N PRO A 195 -19.65 0.88 10.94
CA PRO A 195 -19.61 1.14 12.39
C PRO A 195 -19.14 -0.06 13.23
N LYS A 196 -19.20 -1.28 12.68
CA LYS A 196 -18.74 -2.50 13.36
C LYS A 196 -17.24 -2.75 13.20
N ARG A 197 -16.57 -2.04 12.29
CA ARG A 197 -15.15 -2.22 11.94
C ARG A 197 -14.34 -0.97 12.23
N ASP A 198 -14.39 -0.57 13.48
CA ASP A 198 -13.92 0.72 13.96
C ASP A 198 -12.39 0.76 14.21
N ASN A 199 -11.60 0.30 13.24
CA ASN A 199 -10.13 0.21 13.35
C ASN A 199 -9.44 1.56 13.07
N VAL A 200 -10.01 2.34 12.16
CA VAL A 200 -9.47 3.63 11.71
C VAL A 200 -10.13 4.75 12.53
N GLU A 201 -9.32 5.52 13.25
CA GLU A 201 -9.78 6.68 14.02
C GLU A 201 -10.00 7.90 13.13
N TRP A 202 -9.08 8.08 12.17
CA TRP A 202 -9.05 9.27 11.35
C TRP A 202 -8.35 9.00 10.02
N PHE A 203 -8.77 9.74 9.00
CA PHE A 203 -8.28 9.63 7.64
C PHE A 203 -8.17 11.01 7.01
N ASP A 204 -7.20 11.17 6.11
CA ASP A 204 -7.08 12.37 5.27
C ASP A 204 -6.39 12.06 3.95
N LYS A 205 -6.62 12.93 2.95
CA LYS A 205 -5.91 12.92 1.68
C LYS A 205 -5.10 14.20 1.54
N PHE A 206 -3.98 14.11 0.82
CA PHE A 206 -3.16 15.28 0.56
C PHE A 206 -2.45 15.17 -0.77
N SER A 207 -2.19 16.30 -1.41
CA SER A 207 -1.29 16.37 -2.55
C SER A 207 0.06 16.95 -2.13
N LEU A 208 1.12 16.58 -2.85
CA LEU A 208 2.45 17.19 -2.76
C LEU A 208 2.94 17.54 -4.17
N ASP A 209 3.55 18.70 -4.31
CA ASP A 209 4.39 19.04 -5.44
C ASP A 209 5.85 18.95 -4.98
N VAL A 210 6.65 18.13 -5.66
CA VAL A 210 8.07 17.96 -5.36
C VAL A 210 8.85 18.02 -6.67
N ASP A 211 9.69 19.03 -6.82
CA ASP A 211 10.49 19.29 -8.02
C ASP A 211 9.65 19.30 -9.33
N GLY A 212 8.41 19.79 -9.27
CA GLY A 212 7.47 19.85 -10.39
C GLY A 212 6.71 18.55 -10.69
N GLU A 213 6.81 17.55 -9.82
CA GLU A 213 6.08 16.29 -9.91
C GLU A 213 4.97 16.26 -8.85
N SER A 214 3.75 15.89 -9.27
CA SER A 214 2.58 15.81 -8.39
C SER A 214 2.41 14.41 -7.81
N PHE A 215 2.23 14.33 -6.50
CA PHE A 215 1.97 13.10 -5.75
C PHE A 215 0.65 13.22 -4.99
N GLU A 216 -0.12 12.14 -4.97
CA GLU A 216 -1.35 12.06 -4.18
C GLU A 216 -1.14 11.13 -2.99
N GLY A 217 -1.55 11.55 -1.81
CA GLY A 217 -1.27 10.93 -0.54
C GLY A 217 -2.54 10.60 0.23
N ARG A 218 -2.50 9.50 1.00
CA ARG A 218 -3.57 9.07 1.90
C ARG A 218 -2.97 8.78 3.27
N ILE A 219 -3.53 9.35 4.33
CA ILE A 219 -3.12 9.13 5.72
C ILE A 219 -4.22 8.32 6.40
N TYR A 220 -3.86 7.18 6.98
CA TYR A 220 -4.72 6.40 7.85
C TYR A 220 -4.14 6.40 9.27
N LEU A 221 -4.93 6.86 10.23
CA LEU A 221 -4.61 6.79 11.65
C LEU A 221 -5.51 5.75 12.33
N PHE A 222 -4.90 4.72 12.89
CA PHE A 222 -5.59 3.63 13.59
C PHE A 222 -5.83 3.97 15.06
N LYS A 223 -6.91 3.45 15.66
CA LYS A 223 -7.20 3.65 17.10
C LYS A 223 -6.12 3.09 18.02
N THR A 224 -5.57 1.93 17.66
CA THR A 224 -4.57 1.22 18.46
C THR A 224 -3.46 0.66 17.58
N ALA A 225 -2.30 0.37 18.16
CA ALA A 225 -1.21 -0.31 17.46
C ALA A 225 -1.66 -1.69 16.94
N LYS A 226 -2.48 -2.41 17.72
CA LYS A 226 -3.05 -3.71 17.33
C LYS A 226 -3.94 -3.60 16.09
N ALA A 227 -4.75 -2.54 15.99
CA ALA A 227 -5.55 -2.28 14.79
C ALA A 227 -4.65 -2.00 13.58
N ALA A 228 -3.58 -1.21 13.73
CA ALA A 228 -2.61 -0.95 12.67
C ALA A 228 -1.90 -2.23 12.18
N GLU A 229 -1.56 -3.12 13.12
CA GLU A 229 -0.90 -4.38 12.80
C GLU A 229 -1.72 -5.21 11.82
N VAL A 230 -3.07 -5.14 11.86
CA VAL A 230 -4.00 -5.83 10.92
C VAL A 230 -3.70 -5.53 9.44
N TYR A 231 -3.10 -4.38 9.13
CA TYR A 231 -2.87 -3.95 7.75
C TYR A 231 -1.39 -3.93 7.37
N ARG A 232 -0.51 -3.64 8.34
CA ARG A 232 0.93 -3.48 8.10
C ARG A 232 1.76 -4.12 9.21
N ARG A 233 3.06 -4.35 8.95
CA ARG A 233 4.02 -4.68 10.00
C ARG A 233 4.87 -3.45 10.29
N ASP A 234 5.99 -3.35 9.59
CA ASP A 234 6.95 -2.27 9.73
C ASP A 234 6.68 -1.13 8.75
N GLU A 235 5.88 -1.35 7.71
CA GLU A 235 5.66 -0.39 6.64
C GLU A 235 4.93 0.86 7.14
N GLY A 236 5.58 2.01 7.25
CA GLY A 236 4.97 3.27 7.67
C GLY A 236 4.42 4.09 6.50
N ILE A 237 5.26 4.29 5.47
CA ILE A 237 4.88 4.97 4.23
C ILE A 237 5.03 3.99 3.07
N VAL A 238 3.99 3.82 2.26
CA VAL A 238 3.96 2.90 1.12
C VAL A 238 3.83 3.72 -0.17
N PHE A 239 4.80 3.56 -1.07
CA PHE A 239 4.80 4.23 -2.38
C PHE A 239 4.20 3.31 -3.42
N THR A 240 3.18 3.77 -4.14
CA THR A 240 2.44 2.98 -5.12
C THR A 240 2.60 3.51 -6.54
N LEU A 241 2.43 2.62 -7.51
CA LEU A 241 2.37 2.92 -8.94
C LEU A 241 1.33 1.99 -9.56
N ASN A 242 0.28 2.54 -10.15
CA ASN A 242 -0.87 1.79 -10.68
C ASN A 242 -1.44 0.81 -9.65
N GLY A 243 -1.60 1.26 -8.39
CA GLY A 243 -2.16 0.44 -7.31
C GLY A 243 -1.25 -0.69 -6.79
N GLN A 244 0.02 -0.74 -7.21
CA GLN A 244 1.02 -1.71 -6.73
C GLN A 244 2.11 -1.01 -5.94
N MET A 245 2.51 -1.59 -4.82
CA MET A 245 3.64 -1.11 -4.03
C MET A 245 4.94 -1.21 -4.84
N GLN A 246 5.73 -0.12 -4.81
CA GLN A 246 7.06 -0.04 -5.43
C GLN A 246 8.17 0.11 -4.39
N ALA A 247 7.85 0.66 -3.22
CA ALA A 247 8.77 0.82 -2.09
C ALA A 247 7.99 1.12 -0.81
N SER A 248 8.65 1.00 0.34
CA SER A 248 8.13 1.51 1.61
C SER A 248 9.24 2.10 2.48
N LEU A 249 8.87 3.04 3.35
CA LEU A 249 9.66 3.46 4.49
C LEU A 249 9.09 2.84 5.77
N SER A 250 9.97 2.52 6.72
CA SER A 250 9.57 2.00 8.03
C SER A 250 8.69 3.00 8.79
N LYS A 251 7.83 2.52 9.68
CA LYS A 251 7.07 3.33 10.66
C LYS A 251 7.97 4.16 11.58
N ASP A 252 9.25 3.80 11.69
CA ASP A 252 10.26 4.61 12.36
C ASP A 252 10.50 5.96 11.67
N PHE A 253 10.08 6.13 10.40
CA PHE A 253 10.03 7.44 9.75
C PHE A 253 9.26 8.46 10.60
N PHE A 254 8.15 8.07 11.21
CA PHE A 254 7.32 8.96 12.03
C PHE A 254 7.98 9.40 13.33
N ARG A 255 9.01 8.68 13.80
CA ARG A 255 9.80 8.99 15.00
C ARG A 255 10.98 9.92 14.74
N ARG A 256 11.20 10.31 13.48
CA ARG A 256 12.26 11.26 13.15
C ARG A 256 11.95 12.60 13.82
N GLN A 257 12.98 13.26 14.36
CA GLN A 257 12.85 14.59 14.97
C GLN A 257 12.30 15.64 14.00
N SER A 258 12.49 15.44 12.70
CA SER A 258 11.92 16.28 11.64
C SER A 258 10.41 16.09 11.48
N VAL A 259 9.87 14.88 11.74
CA VAL A 259 8.45 14.55 11.58
C VAL A 259 7.63 14.85 12.84
N LYS A 260 8.21 14.65 14.03
CA LYS A 260 7.57 14.90 15.34
C LYS A 260 6.22 14.17 15.54
N GLN A 261 6.07 12.99 14.97
CA GLN A 261 4.90 12.12 15.14
C GLN A 261 5.21 10.91 16.02
N ASP A 262 6.16 11.06 16.97
CA ASP A 262 6.67 10.00 17.85
C ASP A 262 5.58 9.30 18.66
N TYR A 263 4.46 9.97 18.89
CA TYR A 263 3.35 9.45 19.67
C TYR A 263 2.34 8.66 18.81
N LEU A 264 2.23 9.00 17.51
CA LEU A 264 1.33 8.34 16.57
C LEU A 264 2.03 7.31 15.69
N TRP A 265 3.36 7.18 15.78
CA TRP A 265 4.20 6.35 14.90
C TRP A 265 3.70 4.92 14.72
N ASN A 266 3.21 4.31 15.81
CA ASN A 266 2.75 2.93 15.82
C ASN A 266 1.32 2.76 15.29
N THR A 267 0.61 3.86 15.06
CA THR A 267 -0.78 3.89 14.59
C THR A 267 -0.95 4.62 13.26
N LEU A 268 0.13 5.12 12.65
CA LEU A 268 0.07 5.75 11.33
C LEU A 268 0.40 4.76 10.21
N LEU A 269 -0.27 4.92 9.08
CA LEU A 269 0.08 4.34 7.79
C LEU A 269 -0.24 5.37 6.69
N VAL A 270 0.73 5.62 5.82
CA VAL A 270 0.59 6.59 4.73
C VAL A 270 0.80 5.89 3.40
N PHE A 271 -0.05 6.18 2.42
CA PHE A 271 0.17 5.79 1.03
C PHE A 271 0.52 7.04 0.22
N VAL A 272 1.48 6.91 -0.69
CA VAL A 272 1.87 7.95 -1.65
C VAL A 272 1.78 7.35 -3.04
N ASP A 273 0.79 7.80 -3.81
CA ASP A 273 0.57 7.42 -5.19
C ASP A 273 1.49 8.21 -6.11
N CYS A 274 2.32 7.47 -6.84
CA CYS A 274 3.29 7.96 -7.80
C CYS A 274 2.85 7.68 -9.25
N THR A 275 1.55 7.47 -9.51
CA THR A 275 1.04 7.14 -10.83
C THR A 275 1.13 8.29 -11.83
N GLU A 276 0.95 9.52 -11.37
CA GLU A 276 0.94 10.71 -12.23
C GLU A 276 2.33 11.31 -12.48
N ILE A 277 3.36 10.93 -11.71
CA ILE A 277 4.71 11.47 -11.91
C ILE A 277 5.31 11.03 -13.26
N SER A 278 6.20 11.82 -13.83
CA SER A 278 6.84 11.55 -15.11
C SER A 278 7.64 10.24 -15.11
N VAL A 279 7.83 9.65 -16.30
CA VAL A 279 8.67 8.45 -16.46
C VAL A 279 10.09 8.68 -15.90
N ARG A 280 10.63 9.89 -16.09
CA ARG A 280 11.95 10.24 -15.57
C ARG A 280 11.97 10.27 -14.04
N ALA A 281 10.96 10.85 -13.40
CA ALA A 281 10.84 10.84 -11.94
C ALA A 281 10.72 9.41 -11.39
N ARG A 282 9.95 8.54 -12.04
CA ARG A 282 9.86 7.10 -11.67
C ARG A 282 11.23 6.42 -11.71
N GLU A 283 12.02 6.65 -12.75
CA GLU A 283 13.38 6.10 -12.88
C GLU A 283 14.34 6.64 -11.82
N MET A 284 14.19 7.90 -11.42
CA MET A 284 14.99 8.52 -10.37
C MET A 284 14.61 8.06 -8.97
N LEU A 285 13.33 7.71 -8.76
CA LEU A 285 12.77 7.37 -7.46
C LEU A 285 12.85 5.88 -7.12
N PHE A 286 12.55 4.98 -8.06
CA PHE A 286 12.39 3.56 -7.77
C PHE A 286 13.57 2.70 -8.24
N MET A 287 13.97 1.74 -7.41
CA MET A 287 14.85 0.65 -7.84
C MET A 287 14.09 -0.29 -8.77
N PRO A 288 14.74 -0.88 -9.79
CA PRO A 288 14.11 -1.86 -10.66
C PRO A 288 13.49 -3.05 -9.89
N SER A 289 14.10 -3.43 -8.76
CA SER A 289 13.67 -4.51 -7.87
C SER A 289 12.37 -4.26 -7.09
N ARG A 290 11.82 -3.03 -7.10
CA ARG A 290 10.54 -2.67 -6.48
C ARG A 290 10.42 -2.96 -4.97
N ASP A 291 11.53 -2.86 -4.26
CA ASP A 291 11.64 -3.09 -2.82
C ASP A 291 12.02 -1.82 -2.04
N ARG A 292 12.65 -0.85 -2.70
CA ARG A 292 13.18 0.36 -2.06
C ARG A 292 13.27 1.54 -3.02
N LEU A 293 13.31 2.73 -2.44
CA LEU A 293 13.62 3.97 -3.15
C LEU A 293 15.12 4.05 -3.47
N ARG A 294 15.46 4.76 -4.55
CA ARG A 294 16.84 5.12 -4.88
C ARG A 294 17.33 6.22 -3.94
N ASP A 295 18.52 6.03 -3.41
CA ASP A 295 19.14 7.02 -2.53
C ASP A 295 19.81 8.15 -3.33
N ARG A 296 19.00 9.14 -3.75
CA ARG A 296 19.42 10.31 -4.53
C ARG A 296 18.67 11.57 -4.08
N GLY A 297 19.08 12.74 -4.61
CA GLY A 297 18.49 14.04 -4.29
C GLY A 297 16.96 14.06 -4.34
N PHE A 298 16.35 13.51 -5.40
CA PHE A 298 14.89 13.49 -5.55
C PHE A 298 14.16 12.75 -4.41
N ARG A 299 14.73 11.63 -3.93
CA ARG A 299 14.19 10.95 -2.74
C ARG A 299 14.24 11.84 -1.50
N ARG A 300 15.34 12.59 -1.33
CA ARG A 300 15.50 13.51 -0.20
C ARG A 300 14.47 14.63 -0.25
N SER A 301 14.28 15.27 -1.41
CA SER A 301 13.24 16.29 -1.61
C SER A 301 11.85 15.75 -1.24
N LEU A 302 11.53 14.53 -1.67
CA LEU A 302 10.25 13.89 -1.37
C LEU A 302 10.10 13.55 0.12
N GLU A 303 11.15 13.01 0.76
CA GLU A 303 11.14 12.77 2.20
C GLU A 303 10.97 14.09 2.97
N GLU A 304 11.71 15.15 2.65
CA GLU A 304 11.58 16.47 3.30
C GLU A 304 10.17 17.05 3.17
N ALA A 305 9.54 16.94 1.98
CA ALA A 305 8.17 17.37 1.77
C ALA A 305 7.16 16.56 2.60
N LEU A 306 7.34 15.24 2.70
CA LEU A 306 6.52 14.37 3.55
C LEU A 306 6.74 14.67 5.04
N GLU A 307 7.97 14.93 5.46
CA GLU A 307 8.32 15.29 6.82
C GLU A 307 7.62 16.60 7.22
N ASP A 308 7.70 17.64 6.39
CA ASP A 308 7.02 18.92 6.66
C ASP A 308 5.50 18.76 6.69
N LYS A 309 4.92 18.05 5.71
CA LYS A 309 3.47 17.81 5.63
C LYS A 309 2.96 17.11 6.89
N LEU A 310 3.61 16.04 7.33
CA LEU A 310 3.21 15.27 8.51
C LEU A 310 3.48 16.03 9.81
N LYS A 311 4.60 16.73 9.91
CA LYS A 311 4.94 17.57 11.07
C LYS A 311 3.94 18.68 11.28
N ASN A 312 3.50 19.34 10.20
CA ASN A 312 2.63 20.51 10.28
C ASN A 312 1.14 20.19 10.17
N HIS A 313 0.77 18.91 10.10
CA HIS A 313 -0.62 18.48 10.00
C HIS A 313 -1.43 18.86 11.25
N PRO A 314 -2.42 19.77 11.15
CA PRO A 314 -3.15 20.27 12.32
C PRO A 314 -3.87 19.16 13.09
N LYS A 315 -4.58 18.29 12.37
CA LYS A 315 -5.36 17.21 12.99
C LYS A 315 -4.50 16.13 13.65
N LEU A 316 -3.34 15.79 13.10
CA LEU A 316 -2.41 14.87 13.76
C LEU A 316 -1.87 15.45 15.07
N LYS A 317 -1.55 16.75 15.12
CA LYS A 317 -1.13 17.41 16.36
C LYS A 317 -2.23 17.40 17.42
N GLU A 318 -3.46 17.69 17.00
CA GLU A 318 -4.64 17.66 17.87
C GLU A 318 -4.85 16.26 18.47
N ILE A 319 -4.89 15.23 17.63
CA ILE A 319 -5.10 13.84 18.08
C ILE A 319 -3.94 13.36 18.96
N ALA A 320 -2.69 13.69 18.60
CA ALA A 320 -1.53 13.36 19.42
C ALA A 320 -1.58 14.01 20.81
N SER A 321 -1.98 15.28 20.90
CA SER A 321 -2.17 15.96 22.19
C SER A 321 -3.29 15.32 22.99
N ALA A 322 -4.45 15.09 22.37
CA ALA A 322 -5.61 14.52 23.02
C ALA A 322 -5.33 13.12 23.60
N ARG A 323 -4.66 12.24 22.83
CA ARG A 323 -4.28 10.92 23.32
C ARG A 323 -3.26 11.00 24.47
N ARG A 324 -2.26 11.89 24.36
CA ARG A 324 -1.28 12.14 25.43
C ARG A 324 -1.95 12.60 26.73
N ASP A 325 -2.95 13.47 26.62
CA ASP A 325 -3.68 13.99 27.77
C ASP A 325 -4.58 12.91 28.39
N ARG A 326 -5.22 12.06 27.58
CA ARG A 326 -5.96 10.88 28.07
C ARG A 326 -5.05 9.90 28.80
N GLU A 327 -3.92 9.50 28.21
CA GLU A 327 -2.97 8.61 28.88
C GLU A 327 -2.44 9.20 30.19
N ARG A 328 -2.23 10.52 30.27
CA ARG A 328 -1.86 11.19 31.53
C ARG A 328 -2.98 11.19 32.57
N ALA A 329 -4.23 11.30 32.14
CA ALA A 329 -5.40 11.25 33.02
C ALA A 329 -5.70 9.83 33.52
N GLU A 330 -5.45 8.83 32.68
CA GLU A 330 -5.63 7.39 32.97
C GLU A 330 -4.40 6.76 33.65
N ALA A 331 -3.24 7.41 33.59
CA ALA A 331 -2.07 7.01 34.36
C ALA A 331 -2.48 6.88 35.84
N PRO A 332 -2.20 5.75 36.50
CA PRO A 332 -2.67 5.52 37.85
C PRO A 332 -2.23 6.68 38.73
N GLN A 333 -3.20 7.42 39.28
CA GLN A 333 -2.93 8.33 40.40
C GLN A 333 -2.13 7.55 41.43
N MET A 334 -1.07 8.16 42.00
CA MET A 334 -0.24 7.58 43.06
C MET A 334 -1.08 6.61 43.89
N THR A 335 -0.77 5.33 43.82
CA THR A 335 -1.51 4.31 44.55
C THR A 335 -1.57 4.71 46.04
N GLU A 336 -2.71 4.47 46.70
CA GLU A 336 -2.86 4.66 48.15
C GLU A 336 -1.69 4.03 48.93
N SER A 337 -1.15 2.91 48.43
CA SER A 337 0.05 2.26 48.97
C SER A 337 1.32 3.11 48.86
N PHE A 338 1.53 3.82 47.75
CA PHE A 338 2.67 4.70 47.56
C PHE A 338 2.52 6.02 48.34
N LYS A 339 1.29 6.53 48.49
CA LYS A 339 0.99 7.64 49.43
C LYS A 339 1.30 7.24 50.87
N ARG A 340 0.81 6.08 51.32
CA ARG A 340 1.11 5.53 52.66
C ARG A 340 2.60 5.30 52.87
N PHE A 341 3.30 4.78 51.86
CA PHE A 341 4.76 4.59 51.93
C PHE A 341 5.50 5.93 52.08
N LEU A 342 5.11 6.97 51.34
CA LEU A 342 5.66 8.32 51.48
C LEU A 342 5.34 8.93 52.85
N GLU A 343 4.11 8.74 53.37
CA GLU A 343 3.73 9.18 54.71
C GLU A 343 4.51 8.45 55.81
N GLU A 344 4.74 7.14 55.68
CA GLU A 344 5.56 6.34 56.61
C GLU A 344 7.04 6.72 56.55
N MET A 345 7.57 6.99 55.35
CA MET A 345 8.94 7.48 55.15
C MET A 345 9.15 8.86 55.78
N LEU A 346 8.21 9.79 55.57
CA LEU A 346 8.24 11.13 56.17
C LEU A 346 8.10 11.06 57.70
N LYS A 347 7.33 10.12 58.23
CA LYS A 347 7.24 9.87 59.68
C LYS A 347 8.52 9.27 60.27
N ARG A 348 9.18 8.36 59.56
CA ARG A 348 10.41 7.68 60.01
C ARG A 348 11.65 8.56 59.91
N HIS A 349 11.69 9.47 58.94
CA HIS A 349 12.83 10.36 58.73
C HIS A 349 12.35 11.82 58.53
N PRO A 350 12.08 12.55 59.63
CA PRO A 350 11.57 13.93 59.58
C PRO A 350 12.49 14.91 58.84
N GLN A 351 13.77 14.57 58.70
CA GLN A 351 14.78 15.36 57.99
C GLN A 351 14.55 15.38 56.46
N LEU A 352 13.86 14.38 55.90
CA LEU A 352 13.47 14.35 54.47
C LEU A 352 12.40 15.38 54.13
N ALA A 353 11.60 15.83 55.10
CA ALA A 353 10.60 16.87 54.89
C ALA A 353 11.24 18.22 54.50
N GLY A 354 12.47 18.49 54.98
CA GLY A 354 13.24 19.68 54.60
C GLY A 354 13.80 19.65 53.18
N LEU A 355 13.96 18.46 52.59
CA LEU A 355 14.43 18.27 51.21
C LEU A 355 13.28 18.33 50.18
N LEU A 356 12.04 18.09 50.60
CA LEU A 356 10.88 18.01 49.72
C LEU A 356 10.04 19.30 49.62
N GLY A 357 10.33 20.31 50.46
CA GLY A 357 9.71 21.64 50.41
C GLY A 357 8.21 21.67 50.79
N PRO A 358 7.74 22.69 51.53
CA PRO A 358 6.32 22.79 51.87
C PRO A 358 5.54 23.28 50.64
N GLY A 359 4.79 22.38 49.99
CA GLY A 359 3.84 22.73 48.95
C GLY A 359 4.05 22.06 47.60
N LEU A 360 4.15 20.73 47.56
CA LEU A 360 3.89 19.96 46.34
C LEU A 360 2.40 19.99 45.99
N GLN A 361 1.88 21.18 45.67
CA GLN A 361 0.78 21.28 44.73
C GLN A 361 1.40 21.21 43.34
N ILE A 362 1.22 20.08 42.67
CA ILE A 362 1.36 20.03 41.21
C ILE A 362 0.20 20.87 40.66
N LYS A 363 0.40 22.19 40.58
CA LYS A 363 -0.47 23.07 39.80
C LYS A 363 -0.32 22.61 38.36
N ASN A 364 -1.41 22.11 37.80
CA ASN A 364 -1.50 21.79 36.39
C ASN A 364 -1.27 23.09 35.57
N PRO A 365 -0.12 23.29 34.89
CA PRO A 365 0.18 24.55 34.19
C PRO A 365 -0.59 24.69 32.87
N HIS A 366 -1.32 23.63 32.49
CA HIS A 366 -2.10 23.56 31.28
C HIS A 366 -3.50 23.03 31.60
N LYS A 367 -4.30 23.84 32.32
CA LYS A 367 -5.72 23.86 31.99
C LYS A 367 -5.77 24.45 30.58
N PRO A 368 -6.20 23.73 29.53
CA PRO A 368 -6.60 24.42 28.33
C PRO A 368 -7.63 25.46 28.78
N LEU A 369 -7.46 26.71 28.32
CA LEU A 369 -8.61 27.61 28.19
C LEU A 369 -9.70 26.73 27.57
N ALA A 370 -10.83 26.58 28.25
CA ALA A 370 -12.00 26.02 27.63
C ALA A 370 -12.26 26.93 26.43
N VAL A 371 -11.78 26.53 25.26
CA VAL A 371 -12.29 27.05 24.00
C VAL A 371 -13.72 26.59 24.06
N VAL A 372 -14.60 27.53 24.41
CA VAL A 372 -16.03 27.35 24.25
C VAL A 372 -16.19 26.98 22.79
N ALA A 373 -16.39 25.70 22.52
CA ALA A 373 -16.83 25.21 21.22
C ALA A 373 -18.29 25.67 21.07
N ASN A 374 -18.46 26.97 20.85
CA ASN A 374 -19.65 27.52 20.21
C ASN A 374 -19.38 27.44 18.72
N ASP A 375 -19.39 26.22 18.19
CA ASP A 375 -19.72 26.00 16.80
C ASP A 375 -20.76 24.88 16.85
N ASP A 376 -22.00 25.23 16.52
CA ASP A 376 -22.98 24.22 16.15
C ASP A 376 -22.33 23.26 15.13
N PRO A 377 -22.54 21.95 15.22
CA PRO A 377 -21.94 21.01 14.30
C PRO A 377 -22.31 21.41 12.87
N LEU A 378 -21.31 21.89 12.12
CA LEU A 378 -21.47 22.31 10.73
C LEU A 378 -22.03 21.11 9.96
N THR A 379 -23.21 21.28 9.36
CA THR A 379 -23.80 20.23 8.54
C THR A 379 -23.07 20.23 7.20
N LEU A 380 -22.32 19.16 6.93
CA LEU A 380 -21.61 19.00 5.67
C LEU A 380 -22.57 18.60 4.55
N HIS A 381 -22.38 19.18 3.37
CA HIS A 381 -23.19 18.95 2.18
C HIS A 381 -22.38 18.24 1.08
N ARG A 382 -23.04 17.37 0.30
CA ARG A 382 -22.42 16.70 -0.85
C ARG A 382 -21.85 17.68 -1.88
N PHE A 383 -22.50 18.83 -2.07
CA PHE A 383 -22.00 19.93 -2.90
C PHE A 383 -21.93 21.19 -2.04
N PRO A 384 -20.90 22.03 -2.23
CA PRO A 384 -20.77 23.27 -1.46
C PRO A 384 -21.97 24.18 -1.71
N SER A 385 -22.58 24.70 -0.65
CA SER A 385 -23.52 25.83 -0.75
C SER A 385 -22.77 27.17 -0.74
N TYR A 386 -21.56 27.20 -0.15
CA TYR A 386 -20.66 28.34 -0.23
C TYR A 386 -19.20 27.92 -0.42
N PHE A 387 -18.43 28.82 -1.04
CA PHE A 387 -16.98 28.67 -1.21
C PHE A 387 -16.33 30.05 -1.19
N ARG A 388 -15.83 30.47 -0.01
CA ARG A 388 -15.37 31.85 0.22
C ARG A 388 -13.98 31.88 0.86
N PHE A 389 -13.30 33.01 0.80
CA PHE A 389 -12.03 33.17 1.51
C PHE A 389 -12.25 33.18 3.02
N LYS A 390 -11.38 32.48 3.75
CA LYS A 390 -11.42 32.47 5.22
C LYS A 390 -11.23 33.88 5.76
N ASN A 391 -12.10 34.29 6.69
CA ASN A 391 -12.11 35.63 7.31
C ASN A 391 -12.32 36.78 6.32
N VAL A 392 -13.01 36.53 5.20
CA VAL A 392 -13.39 37.55 4.21
C VAL A 392 -14.90 37.49 4.04
N GLU A 393 -15.55 38.65 4.05
CA GLU A 393 -16.98 38.73 3.78
C GLU A 393 -17.29 38.21 2.38
N ASP A 394 -18.44 37.53 2.25
CA ASP A 394 -18.84 36.94 0.99
C ASP A 394 -19.07 38.04 -0.07
N GLY A 395 -18.50 37.85 -1.27
CA GLY A 395 -18.49 38.85 -2.34
C GLY A 395 -17.42 39.96 -2.22
N ALA A 396 -16.63 40.03 -1.14
CA ALA A 396 -15.57 41.02 -1.01
C ALA A 396 -14.30 40.64 -1.81
N LEU A 397 -13.61 41.65 -2.35
CA LEU A 397 -12.33 41.46 -3.05
C LEU A 397 -11.23 41.07 -2.05
N TYR A 398 -10.67 39.86 -2.19
CA TYR A 398 -9.48 39.46 -1.45
C TYR A 398 -8.22 39.88 -2.20
N SER A 399 -7.37 40.70 -1.56
CA SER A 399 -6.06 41.11 -2.08
C SER A 399 -4.96 40.75 -1.09
N ARG A 400 -3.81 40.28 -1.60
CA ARG A 400 -2.64 39.94 -0.80
C ARG A 400 -1.36 40.18 -1.59
N GLU A 401 -0.34 40.71 -0.92
CA GLU A 401 0.99 40.85 -1.50
C GLU A 401 1.66 39.49 -1.70
N ALA A 402 2.19 39.27 -2.90
CA ALA A 402 2.88 38.06 -3.31
C ALA A 402 4.29 38.44 -3.79
N HIS A 403 5.30 38.21 -2.95
CA HIS A 403 6.68 38.53 -3.33
C HIS A 403 7.24 37.51 -4.33
N LEU A 404 8.11 37.97 -5.22
CA LEU A 404 8.80 37.10 -6.19
C LEU A 404 9.51 35.96 -5.45
N ASN A 405 9.32 34.72 -5.92
CA ASN A 405 9.84 33.48 -5.29
C ASN A 405 9.28 33.15 -3.90
N SER A 406 8.17 33.75 -3.46
CA SER A 406 7.47 33.35 -2.24
C SER A 406 6.28 32.44 -2.53
N GLN A 407 6.05 31.44 -1.68
CA GLN A 407 4.80 30.66 -1.71
C GLN A 407 3.68 31.46 -1.03
N VAL A 408 2.60 31.70 -1.76
CA VAL A 408 1.38 32.30 -1.21
C VAL A 408 0.38 31.19 -0.92
N ARG A 409 -0.03 31.09 0.34
CA ARG A 409 -1.11 30.18 0.76
C ARG A 409 -2.42 30.95 0.86
N LEU A 410 -3.41 30.56 0.07
CA LEU A 410 -4.79 31.01 0.18
C LEU A 410 -5.59 29.99 0.97
N THR A 411 -6.44 30.44 1.88
CA THR A 411 -7.31 29.58 2.69
C THR A 411 -8.76 29.89 2.35
N LEU A 412 -9.51 28.86 2.00
CA LEU A 412 -10.92 28.93 1.66
C LEU A 412 -11.73 28.16 2.69
N GLU A 413 -12.97 28.57 2.90
CA GLU A 413 -13.95 27.90 3.75
C GLU A 413 -15.16 27.48 2.91
N THR A 414 -15.66 26.28 3.21
CA THR A 414 -16.79 25.65 2.53
C THR A 414 -17.50 24.70 3.49
N ASP A 415 -18.77 24.41 3.19
CA ASP A 415 -19.60 23.40 3.85
C ASP A 415 -19.65 22.06 3.09
N ALA A 416 -18.82 21.87 2.07
CA ALA A 416 -18.75 20.59 1.38
C ALA A 416 -18.18 19.48 2.28
N GLU A 417 -18.59 18.23 2.04
CA GLU A 417 -17.96 17.04 2.63
C GLU A 417 -16.43 17.07 2.48
N ASP A 418 -15.70 16.60 3.50
CA ASP A 418 -14.22 16.61 3.53
C ASP A 418 -13.57 15.99 2.27
N GLU A 419 -14.24 15.02 1.65
CA GLU A 419 -13.75 14.32 0.47
C GLU A 419 -14.11 15.00 -0.86
N TYR A 420 -14.75 16.18 -0.86
CA TYR A 420 -15.34 16.82 -2.06
C TYR A 420 -14.43 16.85 -3.29
N PHE A 421 -13.15 17.22 -3.13
CA PHE A 421 -12.19 17.30 -4.25
C PHE A 421 -11.54 15.96 -4.63
N SER A 422 -11.82 14.89 -3.89
CA SER A 422 -11.04 13.65 -3.92
C SER A 422 -11.87 12.36 -4.00
N ARG A 423 -13.20 12.48 -4.01
CA ARG A 423 -14.14 11.36 -4.09
C ARG A 423 -14.23 10.79 -5.51
N ASP A 424 -14.55 9.51 -5.61
CA ASP A 424 -14.58 8.81 -6.90
C ASP A 424 -15.76 9.25 -7.78
N GLU A 425 -16.90 9.54 -7.15
CA GLU A 425 -18.11 10.00 -7.83
C GLU A 425 -18.26 11.50 -7.72
N GLU A 426 -18.33 12.19 -8.86
CA GLU A 426 -18.56 13.64 -8.96
C GLU A 426 -17.58 14.47 -8.09
N PRO A 427 -16.25 14.30 -8.25
CA PRO A 427 -15.29 15.13 -7.53
C PRO A 427 -15.42 16.59 -7.94
N GLY A 428 -15.32 17.48 -6.96
CA GLY A 428 -15.09 18.89 -7.19
C GLY A 428 -13.79 19.11 -7.96
N SER A 429 -13.74 20.15 -8.79
CA SER A 429 -12.50 20.58 -9.42
C SER A 429 -12.27 22.05 -9.13
N PHE A 430 -11.01 22.40 -8.87
CA PHE A 430 -10.58 23.77 -8.70
C PHE A 430 -9.56 24.12 -9.79
N LYS A 431 -9.71 25.29 -10.42
CA LYS A 431 -8.78 25.80 -11.42
C LYS A 431 -8.39 27.22 -11.05
N LEU A 432 -7.10 27.44 -10.82
CA LEU A 432 -6.53 28.78 -10.75
C LEU A 432 -6.36 29.30 -12.18
N ARG A 433 -7.02 30.41 -12.51
CA ARG A 433 -6.84 31.10 -13.79
C ARG A 433 -6.06 32.38 -13.55
N MET A 434 -4.97 32.54 -14.28
CA MET A 434 -4.32 33.84 -14.40
C MET A 434 -5.14 34.66 -15.39
N LEU A 435 -5.64 35.80 -14.95
CA LEU A 435 -6.22 36.79 -15.85
C LEU A 435 -5.04 37.63 -16.36
N GLU A 436 -4.83 37.67 -17.67
CA GLU A 436 -3.89 38.63 -18.27
C GLU A 436 -4.41 40.04 -17.94
N GLY A 437 -3.58 40.81 -17.25
CA GLY A 437 -3.85 42.20 -16.88
C GLY A 437 -3.32 43.17 -17.92
#